data_AF-A0A7S4VED4-F1
#
_entry.id   AF-A0A7S4VED4-F1
#
_cell.length_a   1.000
_cell.length_b   1.000
_cell.length_c   1.000
_cell.angle_alpha   90.00
_cell.angle_beta   90.00
_cell.angle_gamma   90.00
#
_symmetry.space_group_name_H-M   'P 1'
#
loop_
_entity.id
_entity.type
_entity.pdbx_description
1 polymer ?
#
loop_
_entity_poly.entity_id
_entity_poly.type
_entity_poly.pdbx_seq_one_letter_code
_entity_poly.pdbx_strand_id
1 'polypeptide(L)'
;GIDDGVASQEQCNHACMATIWLFCIGFTCTFAALFSKIHRLNKILKAASKFKRVKVSEKDVLPPLLFLLSVNIILLLILTLVDPLTWVRKTRDNDERNTYGSCLVGGGVSIAMLSLLGVVNVSALILANIESYRTRNIKTEYNESKYVEIAMIWIAQVAFIGIPLLFLVQDNPSAKLFVTSCIIIIVSLSVLVLIFIPKIIFWKSGGLKKGNANNSMNFASHPNTS
;
A
#
# COMPACT_ATOMS: atom_id res chain seq x y z
N GLY A 1 10.62 12.96 -14.07
CA GLY A 1 9.26 13.50 -14.30
C GLY A 1 9.11 13.82 -15.77
N ILE A 2 7.88 13.91 -16.26
CA ILE A 2 7.62 14.46 -17.59
C ILE A 2 7.78 15.99 -17.47
N ASP A 3 8.51 16.59 -18.40
CA ASP A 3 8.81 18.02 -18.45
C ASP A 3 8.42 18.58 -19.82
N ASP A 4 8.16 19.88 -19.89
CA ASP A 4 7.80 20.62 -21.11
C ASP A 4 8.89 20.59 -22.20
N GLY A 5 10.12 20.19 -21.85
CA GLY A 5 11.18 19.91 -22.83
C GLY A 5 10.96 18.64 -23.67
N VAL A 6 10.05 17.76 -23.26
CA VAL A 6 9.76 16.47 -23.93
C VAL A 6 8.28 16.33 -24.32
N ALA A 7 7.39 17.06 -23.66
CA ALA A 7 5.93 16.94 -23.83
C ALA A 7 5.25 18.30 -23.91
N SER A 8 4.04 18.37 -24.48
CA SER A 8 3.26 19.61 -24.50
C SER A 8 2.78 20.01 -23.08
N GLN A 9 2.43 21.28 -22.90
CA GLN A 9 1.86 21.79 -21.64
C GLN A 9 0.63 20.98 -21.19
N GLU A 10 -0.23 20.61 -22.15
CA GLU A 10 -1.44 19.81 -21.90
C GLU A 10 -1.08 18.40 -21.39
N GLN A 11 -0.09 17.76 -22.00
CA GLN A 11 0.41 16.45 -21.55
C GLN A 11 1.02 16.54 -20.14
N CYS A 12 1.70 17.63 -19.81
CA CYS A 12 2.24 17.87 -18.47
C CYS A 12 1.13 18.06 -17.43
N ASN A 13 0.04 18.75 -17.78
CA ASN A 13 -1.15 18.87 -16.92
C ASN A 13 -1.79 17.51 -16.65
N HIS A 14 -1.98 16.69 -17.69
CA HIS A 14 -2.50 15.34 -17.53
C HIS A 14 -1.57 14.45 -16.69
N ALA A 15 -0.25 14.58 -16.84
CA ALA A 15 0.72 13.86 -16.02
C ALA A 15 0.66 14.26 -14.53
N CYS A 16 0.46 15.55 -14.23
CA CYS A 16 0.25 16.04 -12.87
C CYS A 16 -0.97 15.37 -12.22
N MET A 17 -2.09 15.33 -12.93
CA MET A 17 -3.32 14.70 -12.44
C MET A 17 -3.18 13.18 -12.31
N ALA A 18 -2.62 12.52 -13.33
CA ALA A 18 -2.39 11.07 -13.32
C ALA A 18 -1.49 10.64 -12.14
N THR A 19 -0.51 11.46 -11.76
CA THR A 19 0.38 11.16 -10.63
C THR A 19 -0.40 11.01 -9.32
N ILE A 20 -1.31 11.93 -9.01
CA ILE A 20 -2.12 11.89 -7.79
C ILE A 20 -3.10 10.72 -7.83
N TRP A 21 -3.72 10.48 -8.98
CA TRP A 21 -4.64 9.36 -9.19
C TRP A 21 -3.96 8.02 -8.97
N LEU A 22 -2.81 7.79 -9.62
CA LEU A 22 -2.04 6.56 -9.50
C LEU A 22 -1.55 6.35 -8.07
N PHE A 23 -1.09 7.42 -7.40
CA PHE A 23 -0.66 7.33 -6.01
C PHE A 23 -1.81 6.90 -5.08
N CYS A 24 -2.97 7.54 -5.20
CA CYS A 24 -4.11 7.27 -4.32
C CYS A 24 -4.74 5.89 -4.58
N ILE A 25 -4.93 5.53 -5.85
CA ILE A 25 -5.46 4.20 -6.21
C ILE A 25 -4.45 3.11 -5.81
N GLY A 26 -3.16 3.31 -6.09
CA GLY A 26 -2.10 2.38 -5.70
C GLY A 26 -2.07 2.16 -4.19
N PHE A 27 -2.08 3.24 -3.40
CA PHE A 27 -2.15 3.17 -1.95
C PHE A 27 -3.40 2.42 -1.47
N THR A 28 -4.57 2.74 -2.02
CA THR A 28 -5.84 2.09 -1.65
C THR A 28 -5.80 0.59 -1.97
N CYS A 29 -5.27 0.20 -3.13
CA CYS A 29 -5.14 -1.20 -3.56
C CYS A 29 -4.13 -1.98 -2.70
N THR A 30 -3.05 -1.35 -2.26
CA THR A 30 -2.11 -1.99 -1.33
C THR A 30 -2.75 -2.17 0.04
N PHE A 31 -3.39 -1.12 0.55
CA PHE A 31 -4.11 -1.14 1.81
C PHE A 31 -5.23 -2.20 1.82
N ALA A 32 -6.00 -2.29 0.74
CA ALA A 32 -6.99 -3.32 0.46
C ALA A 32 -6.50 -4.73 0.70
N ALA A 33 -5.37 -5.06 0.07
CA ALA A 33 -4.81 -6.39 0.08
C ALA A 33 -4.36 -6.80 1.48
N LEU A 34 -3.77 -5.86 2.24
CA LEU A 34 -3.32 -6.11 3.60
C LEU A 34 -4.48 -6.19 4.59
N PHE A 35 -5.43 -5.26 4.52
CA PHE A 35 -6.62 -5.27 5.35
C PHE A 35 -7.43 -6.57 5.19
N SER A 36 -7.62 -7.03 3.95
CA SER A 36 -8.30 -8.30 3.66
C SER A 36 -7.65 -9.50 4.34
N LYS A 37 -6.30 -9.55 4.35
CA LYS A 37 -5.54 -10.61 5.03
C LYS A 37 -5.70 -10.56 6.54
N ILE A 38 -5.59 -9.36 7.13
CA ILE A 38 -5.78 -9.17 8.58
C ILE A 38 -7.17 -9.58 9.00
N HIS A 39 -8.20 -9.11 8.30
CA HIS A 39 -9.57 -9.36 8.72
C HIS A 39 -9.91 -10.85 8.63
N ARG A 40 -9.51 -11.53 7.55
CA ARG A 40 -9.64 -12.99 7.44
C ARG A 40 -9.01 -13.68 8.64
N LEU A 41 -7.80 -13.30 9.00
CA LEU A 41 -7.09 -13.85 10.13
C LEU A 41 -7.80 -13.54 11.46
N ASN A 42 -8.27 -12.31 11.67
CA ASN A 42 -9.02 -11.91 12.86
C ASN A 42 -10.28 -12.75 13.04
N LYS A 43 -11.00 -13.03 11.94
CA LYS A 43 -12.20 -13.87 11.97
C LYS A 43 -11.89 -15.32 12.32
N ILE A 44 -10.84 -15.91 11.75
CA ILE A 44 -10.41 -17.29 12.06
C ILE A 44 -10.04 -17.42 13.53
N LEU A 45 -9.24 -16.49 14.05
CA LEU A 45 -8.75 -16.57 15.42
C LEU A 45 -9.85 -16.32 16.45
N LYS A 46 -10.76 -15.37 16.17
CA LYS A 46 -11.93 -15.15 17.02
C LYS A 46 -12.85 -16.37 17.04
N ALA A 47 -12.98 -17.08 15.91
CA ALA A 47 -13.71 -18.34 15.84
C ALA A 47 -13.01 -19.47 16.62
N ALA A 48 -11.69 -19.60 16.48
CA ALA A 48 -10.87 -20.57 17.21
C ALA A 48 -10.91 -20.35 18.74
N SER A 49 -10.81 -19.10 19.20
CA SER A 49 -10.92 -18.75 20.62
C SER A 49 -12.27 -19.11 21.25
N LYS A 50 -13.32 -19.25 20.42
CA LYS A 50 -14.66 -19.66 20.83
C LYS A 50 -14.94 -21.13 20.55
N PHE A 51 -13.91 -21.92 20.19
CA PHE A 51 -14.02 -23.33 19.79
C PHE A 51 -15.07 -23.60 18.71
N LYS A 52 -15.38 -22.60 17.86
CA LYS A 52 -16.41 -22.68 16.83
C LYS A 52 -15.76 -22.76 15.47
N ARG A 53 -16.05 -23.82 14.70
CA ARG A 53 -15.60 -23.93 13.31
C ARG A 53 -16.40 -22.95 12.45
N VAL A 54 -15.74 -21.93 11.92
CA VAL A 54 -16.36 -20.93 11.02
C VAL A 54 -15.76 -21.08 9.63
N LYS A 55 -16.61 -21.31 8.63
CA LYS A 55 -16.22 -21.21 7.22
C LYS A 55 -16.10 -19.73 6.87
N VAL A 56 -14.88 -19.26 6.65
CA VAL A 56 -14.63 -17.85 6.34
C VAL A 56 -15.02 -17.59 4.89
N SER A 57 -16.10 -16.83 4.70
CA SER A 57 -16.43 -16.23 3.40
C SER A 57 -15.55 -15.01 3.18
N GLU A 58 -14.87 -14.95 2.03
CA GLU A 58 -13.98 -13.85 1.62
C GLU A 58 -14.76 -12.58 1.21
N LYS A 59 -16.09 -12.63 1.19
CA LYS A 59 -16.96 -11.54 0.75
C LYS A 59 -17.25 -10.47 1.82
N ASP A 60 -16.93 -10.73 3.09
CA ASP A 60 -17.29 -9.80 4.19
C ASP A 60 -16.29 -8.63 4.33
N VAL A 61 -15.11 -8.74 3.73
CA VAL A 61 -14.04 -7.71 3.78
C VAL A 61 -14.09 -6.74 2.63
N LEU A 62 -14.75 -7.13 1.55
CA LEU A 62 -14.84 -6.37 0.32
C LEU A 62 -15.70 -5.10 0.48
N PRO A 63 -16.82 -5.07 1.23
CA PRO A 63 -17.66 -3.88 1.36
C PRO A 63 -16.97 -2.64 1.97
N PRO A 64 -16.31 -2.70 3.14
CA PRO A 64 -15.66 -1.51 3.71
C PRO A 64 -14.51 -1.01 2.84
N LEU A 65 -13.86 -1.93 2.12
CA LEU A 65 -12.80 -1.59 1.19
C LEU A 65 -13.31 -0.92 -0.09
N LEU A 66 -14.33 -1.50 -0.73
CA LEU A 66 -14.95 -0.90 -1.90
C LEU A 66 -15.52 0.46 -1.57
N PHE A 67 -16.10 0.62 -0.39
CA PHE A 67 -16.54 1.93 0.10
C PHE A 67 -15.39 2.95 0.16
N LEU A 68 -14.25 2.60 0.77
CA LEU A 68 -13.09 3.50 0.83
C LEU A 68 -12.55 3.85 -0.56
N LEU A 69 -12.44 2.85 -1.45
CA LEU A 69 -12.01 3.06 -2.83
C LEU A 69 -12.96 3.97 -3.59
N SER A 70 -14.28 3.76 -3.46
CA SER A 70 -15.29 4.60 -4.07
C SER A 70 -15.21 6.04 -3.58
N VAL A 71 -15.05 6.25 -2.26
CA VAL A 71 -14.87 7.59 -1.70
C VAL A 71 -13.62 8.27 -2.28
N ASN A 72 -12.49 7.57 -2.34
CA ASN A 72 -11.26 8.10 -2.95
C ASN A 72 -11.44 8.47 -4.42
N ILE A 73 -12.10 7.61 -5.21
CA ILE A 73 -12.38 7.88 -6.63
C ILE A 73 -13.29 9.11 -6.78
N ILE A 74 -14.34 9.23 -5.96
CA ILE A 74 -15.25 10.38 -6.00
C ILE A 74 -14.50 11.68 -5.66
N LEU A 75 -13.68 11.68 -4.60
CA LEU A 75 -12.87 12.84 -4.23
C LEU A 75 -11.89 13.23 -5.34
N LEU A 76 -11.24 12.26 -5.96
CA LEU A 76 -10.33 12.50 -7.09
C LEU A 76 -11.07 13.02 -8.32
N LEU A 77 -12.28 12.50 -8.61
CA LEU A 77 -13.11 13.00 -9.72
C LEU A 77 -13.53 14.43 -9.49
N ILE A 78 -14.02 14.77 -8.30
CA ILE A 78 -14.40 16.15 -7.97
C ILE A 78 -13.17 17.08 -8.10
N LEU A 79 -11.98 16.63 -7.66
CA LEU A 79 -10.75 17.40 -7.80
C LEU A 79 -10.43 17.65 -9.27
N THR A 80 -10.54 16.63 -10.11
CA THR A 80 -10.31 16.74 -11.57
C THR A 80 -11.31 17.67 -12.26
N LEU A 81 -12.58 17.68 -11.83
CA LEU A 81 -13.65 18.44 -12.49
C LEU A 81 -13.76 19.89 -12.01
N VAL A 82 -13.45 20.17 -10.74
CA VAL A 82 -13.66 21.48 -10.12
C VAL A 82 -12.39 22.32 -10.12
N ASP A 83 -11.25 21.76 -9.72
CA ASP A 83 -9.99 22.49 -9.54
C ASP A 83 -8.80 21.57 -9.86
N PRO A 84 -8.56 21.27 -11.16
CA PRO A 84 -7.50 20.37 -11.58
C PRO A 84 -6.13 20.99 -11.32
N LEU A 85 -5.16 20.15 -10.95
CA LEU A 85 -3.77 20.58 -10.82
C LEU A 85 -3.17 20.84 -12.20
N THR A 86 -2.65 22.05 -12.37
CA THR A 86 -1.98 22.48 -13.59
C THR A 86 -0.47 22.46 -13.41
N TRP A 87 0.24 22.01 -14.43
CA TRP A 87 1.69 22.12 -14.50
C TRP A 87 2.08 23.56 -14.81
N VAL A 88 3.00 24.12 -14.02
CA VAL A 88 3.57 25.45 -14.24
C VAL A 88 5.08 25.43 -14.06
N ARG A 89 5.77 26.24 -14.84
CA ARG A 89 7.22 26.45 -14.73
C ARG A 89 7.46 27.58 -13.72
N LYS A 90 8.22 27.29 -12.66
CA LYS A 90 8.66 28.27 -11.66
C LYS A 90 10.15 28.55 -11.79
N THR A 91 10.56 29.79 -11.54
CA THR A 91 11.98 30.17 -11.41
C THR A 91 12.46 29.86 -9.99
N ARG A 92 13.72 29.43 -9.88
CA ARG A 92 14.41 29.26 -8.60
C ARG A 92 15.16 30.55 -8.29
N ASP A 93 14.95 31.12 -7.10
CA ASP A 93 15.68 32.29 -6.60
C ASP A 93 15.71 33.50 -7.57
N ASN A 94 14.62 33.73 -8.33
CA ASN A 94 14.52 34.76 -9.36
C ASN A 94 15.59 34.68 -10.48
N ASP A 95 16.27 33.54 -10.60
CA ASP A 95 17.20 33.28 -11.69
C ASP A 95 16.42 32.69 -12.88
N GLU A 96 16.31 33.48 -13.95
CA GLU A 96 15.61 33.11 -15.19
C GLU A 96 16.21 31.89 -15.88
N ARG A 97 17.48 31.53 -15.59
CA ARG A 97 18.11 30.31 -16.14
C ARG A 97 17.77 29.05 -15.35
N ASN A 98 17.38 29.18 -14.09
CA ASN A 98 17.16 28.04 -13.21
C ASN A 98 15.66 27.84 -12.97
N THR A 99 14.94 27.39 -14.00
CA THR A 99 13.51 27.08 -13.92
C THR A 99 13.26 25.58 -13.68
N TYR A 100 12.16 25.26 -12.99
CA TYR A 100 11.69 23.89 -12.80
C TYR A 100 10.18 23.77 -12.99
N GLY A 101 9.72 22.62 -13.47
CA GLY A 101 8.30 22.26 -13.54
C GLY A 101 7.76 21.84 -12.18
N SER A 102 6.61 22.37 -11.80
CA SER A 102 5.88 21.92 -10.60
C SER A 102 4.38 21.89 -10.85
N CYS A 103 3.70 20.90 -10.27
CA CYS A 103 2.24 20.85 -10.31
C CYS A 103 1.70 21.85 -9.27
N LEU A 104 1.10 22.93 -9.74
CA LEU A 104 0.46 23.92 -8.89
C LEU A 104 -0.89 23.40 -8.42
N VAL A 105 -1.14 23.55 -7.12
CA VAL A 105 -2.46 23.39 -6.52
C VAL A 105 -3.16 24.73 -6.68
N GLY A 106 -4.14 24.79 -7.59
CA GLY A 106 -4.66 26.04 -8.17
C GLY A 106 -5.52 26.89 -7.24
N GLY A 107 -6.03 26.33 -6.14
CA GLY A 107 -6.99 27.03 -5.29
C GLY A 107 -7.16 26.45 -3.88
N GLY A 108 -7.93 27.17 -3.05
CA GLY A 108 -8.30 26.72 -1.71
C GLY A 108 -9.13 25.43 -1.73
N VAL A 109 -9.89 25.21 -2.80
CA VAL A 109 -10.68 23.99 -3.01
C VAL A 109 -9.77 22.78 -3.19
N SER A 110 -8.80 22.83 -4.10
CA SER A 110 -7.86 21.72 -4.30
C SER A 110 -7.02 21.41 -3.05
N ILE A 111 -6.60 22.42 -2.28
CA ILE A 111 -5.94 22.20 -0.98
C ILE A 111 -6.89 21.48 0.00
N ALA A 112 -8.13 21.95 0.13
CA ALA A 112 -9.12 21.34 1.02
C ALA A 112 -9.44 19.90 0.61
N MET A 113 -9.56 19.64 -0.69
CA MET A 113 -9.83 18.30 -1.23
C MET A 113 -8.66 17.34 -1.06
N LEU A 114 -7.43 17.77 -1.33
CA LEU A 114 -6.23 16.97 -1.07
C LEU A 114 -6.06 16.70 0.43
N SER A 115 -6.36 17.68 1.28
CA SER A 115 -6.35 17.50 2.74
C SER A 115 -7.40 16.49 3.18
N LEU A 116 -8.63 16.59 2.67
CA LEU A 116 -9.70 15.64 2.97
C LEU A 116 -9.35 14.23 2.51
N LEU A 117 -8.79 14.10 1.32
CA LEU A 117 -8.30 12.82 0.78
C LEU A 117 -7.22 12.22 1.70
N GLY A 118 -6.28 13.04 2.16
CA GLY A 118 -5.27 12.64 3.14
C GLY A 118 -5.89 12.16 4.46
N VAL A 119 -6.83 12.92 5.02
CA VAL A 119 -7.53 12.58 6.27
C VAL A 119 -8.31 11.27 6.15
N VAL A 120 -9.04 11.06 5.05
CA VAL A 120 -9.80 9.82 4.81
C VAL A 120 -8.85 8.60 4.74
N ASN A 121 -7.75 8.71 4.01
CA ASN A 121 -6.79 7.60 3.88
C ASN A 121 -6.02 7.32 5.17
N VAL A 122 -5.58 8.36 5.89
CA VAL A 122 -4.86 8.23 7.16
C VAL A 122 -5.78 7.69 8.25
N SER A 123 -7.02 8.17 8.36
CA SER A 123 -7.98 7.66 9.33
C SER A 123 -8.32 6.19 9.08
N ALA A 124 -8.52 5.79 7.82
CA ALA A 124 -8.69 4.37 7.46
C ALA A 124 -7.47 3.53 7.85
N LEU A 125 -6.26 4.04 7.63
CA LEU A 125 -5.02 3.37 8.03
C LEU A 125 -4.91 3.18 9.54
N ILE A 126 -5.27 4.21 10.33
CA ILE A 126 -5.27 4.15 11.80
C ILE A 126 -6.29 3.11 12.29
N LEU A 127 -7.52 3.16 11.79
CA LEU A 127 -8.58 2.21 12.17
C LEU A 127 -8.16 0.76 11.87
N ALA A 128 -7.55 0.51 10.72
CA ALA A 128 -7.04 -0.82 10.38
C ALA A 128 -5.88 -1.28 11.27
N ASN A 129 -5.00 -0.37 11.68
CA ASN A 129 -3.93 -0.69 12.62
C ASN A 129 -4.47 -1.02 14.01
N ILE A 130 -5.51 -0.32 14.47
CA ILE A 130 -6.19 -0.63 15.75
C ILE A 130 -6.81 -2.04 15.71
N GLU A 131 -7.51 -2.37 14.63
CA GLU A 131 -8.09 -3.72 14.42
C GLU A 131 -7.00 -4.81 14.36
N SER A 132 -5.87 -4.50 13.73
CA SER A 132 -4.71 -5.39 13.68
C SER A 132 -4.14 -5.64 15.09
N TYR A 133 -3.89 -4.55 15.84
CA TYR A 133 -3.31 -4.59 17.18
C TYR A 133 -4.19 -5.37 18.16
N ARG A 134 -5.51 -5.15 18.13
CA ARG A 134 -6.47 -5.87 18.99
C ARG A 134 -6.39 -7.38 18.81
N THR A 135 -6.02 -7.84 17.63
CA THR A 135 -5.98 -9.27 17.32
C THR A 135 -4.61 -9.91 17.60
N ARG A 136 -3.56 -9.11 17.83
CA ARG A 136 -2.23 -9.61 18.20
C ARG A 136 -2.25 -10.47 19.46
N ASN A 137 -3.05 -10.10 20.46
CA ASN A 137 -3.14 -10.85 21.73
C ASN A 137 -3.68 -12.28 21.57
N ILE A 138 -4.35 -12.59 20.46
CA ILE A 138 -4.94 -13.92 20.17
C ILE A 138 -4.00 -14.74 19.25
N LYS A 139 -3.00 -14.11 18.63
CA LYS A 139 -2.21 -14.62 17.49
C LYS A 139 -0.93 -15.38 17.83
N THR A 140 -0.59 -15.54 19.11
CA THR A 140 0.77 -15.88 19.56
C THR A 140 1.36 -17.17 18.95
N GLU A 141 0.54 -18.08 18.41
CA GLU A 141 0.98 -19.36 17.82
C GLU A 141 1.27 -19.38 16.31
N TYR A 142 0.83 -18.40 15.48
CA TYR A 142 0.91 -18.54 14.02
C TYR A 142 1.93 -17.63 13.33
N ASN A 143 3.00 -18.20 12.76
CA ASN A 143 4.07 -17.44 12.12
C ASN A 143 3.63 -16.59 10.92
N GLU A 144 2.66 -17.01 10.11
CA GLU A 144 2.22 -16.19 8.96
C GLU A 144 1.52 -14.89 9.39
N SER A 145 0.90 -14.89 10.58
CA SER A 145 0.20 -13.71 11.10
C SER A 145 1.14 -12.56 11.46
N LYS A 146 2.35 -12.91 11.95
CA LYS A 146 3.37 -11.93 12.34
C LYS A 146 3.84 -11.10 11.15
N TYR A 147 4.05 -11.73 9.99
CA TYR A 147 4.51 -11.03 8.79
C TYR A 147 3.48 -10.01 8.27
N VAL A 148 2.18 -10.33 8.33
CA VAL A 148 1.12 -9.41 7.93
C VAL A 148 0.98 -8.24 8.89
N GLU A 149 1.15 -8.48 10.20
CA GLU A 149 1.15 -7.42 11.21
C GLU A 149 2.36 -6.49 11.05
N ILE A 150 3.56 -7.04 10.84
CA ILE A 150 4.78 -6.27 10.58
C ILE A 150 4.61 -5.39 9.33
N ALA A 151 4.00 -5.92 8.27
CA ALA A 151 3.73 -5.15 7.05
C ALA A 151 2.83 -3.93 7.29
N MET A 152 1.84 -4.05 8.17
CA MET A 152 0.92 -2.95 8.49
C MET A 152 1.58 -1.86 9.32
N ILE A 153 2.37 -2.26 10.31
CA ILE A 153 3.18 -1.32 11.11
C ILE A 153 4.16 -0.60 10.19
N TRP A 154 4.79 -1.32 9.25
CA TRP A 154 5.70 -0.73 8.28
C TRP A 154 5.02 0.32 7.39
N ILE A 155 3.84 0.04 6.84
CA ILE A 155 3.09 1.04 6.06
C ILE A 155 2.71 2.25 6.91
N ALA A 156 2.29 2.04 8.15
CA ALA A 156 1.97 3.14 9.07
C ALA A 156 3.21 4.01 9.36
N GLN A 157 4.37 3.39 9.59
CA GLN A 157 5.64 4.09 9.78
C GLN A 157 6.04 4.90 8.55
N VAL A 158 5.93 4.30 7.34
CA VAL A 158 6.27 5.03 6.12
C VAL A 158 5.28 6.17 5.85
N ALA A 159 4.00 6.01 6.13
CA ALA A 159 3.05 7.12 6.04
C ALA A 159 3.43 8.25 7.00
N PHE A 160 3.79 7.92 8.24
CA PHE A 160 4.17 8.89 9.27
C PHE A 160 5.47 9.63 8.96
N ILE A 161 6.47 8.96 8.37
CA ILE A 161 7.75 9.57 7.99
C ILE A 161 7.66 10.26 6.62
N GLY A 162 6.91 9.68 5.69
CA GLY A 162 6.80 10.15 4.32
C GLY A 162 6.13 11.52 4.21
N ILE A 163 5.05 11.75 4.95
CA ILE A 163 4.33 13.05 4.94
C ILE A 163 5.24 14.23 5.33
N PRO A 164 5.91 14.24 6.51
CA PRO A 164 6.78 15.35 6.90
C PRO A 164 8.02 15.45 6.00
N LEU A 165 8.53 14.31 5.50
CA LEU A 165 9.66 14.34 4.58
C LEU A 165 9.28 15.04 3.27
N LEU A 166 8.09 14.77 2.71
CA LEU A 166 7.60 15.46 1.51
C LEU A 166 7.41 16.96 1.72
N PHE A 167 7.01 17.37 2.93
CA PHE A 167 6.92 18.78 3.31
C PHE A 167 8.32 19.43 3.39
N LEU A 168 9.30 18.71 3.94
CA LEU A 168 10.67 19.22 4.11
C LEU A 168 11.39 19.46 2.77
N VAL A 169 11.18 18.60 1.76
CA VAL A 169 11.80 18.76 0.43
C VAL A 169 10.95 19.56 -0.56
N GLN A 170 9.87 20.21 -0.13
CA GLN A 170 8.96 20.92 -1.04
C GLN A 170 9.65 22.04 -1.84
N ASP A 171 10.70 22.66 -1.28
CA ASP A 171 11.41 23.79 -1.88
C ASP A 171 12.44 23.36 -2.94
N ASN A 172 12.78 22.08 -2.98
CA ASN A 172 13.76 21.54 -3.94
C ASN A 172 13.12 20.44 -4.80
N PRO A 173 12.76 20.72 -6.07
CA PRO A 173 12.03 19.78 -6.92
C PRO A 173 12.85 18.52 -7.23
N SER A 174 14.16 18.65 -7.44
CA SER A 174 15.05 17.53 -7.70
C SER A 174 15.14 16.60 -6.49
N ALA A 175 15.26 17.18 -5.29
CA ALA A 175 15.28 16.42 -4.04
C ALA A 175 13.90 15.78 -3.77
N LYS A 176 12.80 16.51 -3.98
CA LYS A 176 11.44 16.00 -3.83
C LYS A 176 11.19 14.80 -4.73
N LEU A 177 11.54 14.87 -6.01
CA LEU A 177 11.39 13.77 -6.95
C LEU A 177 12.21 12.55 -6.52
N PHE A 178 13.50 12.74 -6.22
CA PHE A 178 14.38 11.67 -5.78
C PHE A 178 13.84 10.97 -4.52
N VAL A 179 13.52 11.75 -3.49
CA VAL A 179 13.00 11.24 -2.22
C VAL A 179 11.65 10.53 -2.40
N THR A 180 10.73 11.11 -3.16
CA THR A 180 9.42 10.50 -3.45
C THR A 180 9.59 9.17 -4.17
N SER A 181 10.44 9.10 -5.20
CA SER A 181 10.71 7.86 -5.93
C SER A 181 11.33 6.80 -5.03
N CYS A 182 12.30 7.16 -4.18
CA CYS A 182 12.90 6.23 -3.21
C CYS A 182 11.86 5.67 -2.24
N ILE A 183 11.01 6.53 -1.65
CA ILE A 183 9.93 6.09 -0.75
C ILE A 183 9.02 5.09 -1.47
N ILE A 184 8.54 5.43 -2.68
CA ILE A 184 7.62 4.58 -3.43
C ILE A 184 8.26 3.22 -3.72
N ILE A 185 9.51 3.19 -4.16
CA ILE A 185 10.24 1.95 -4.46
C ILE A 185 10.38 1.09 -3.19
N ILE A 186 10.83 1.68 -2.08
CA ILE A 186 11.05 0.97 -0.82
C ILE A 186 9.73 0.39 -0.29
N VAL A 187 8.66 1.17 -0.30
CA VAL A 187 7.32 0.72 0.12
C VAL A 187 6.84 -0.41 -0.76
N SER A 188 6.89 -0.22 -2.08
CA SER A 188 6.39 -1.20 -3.04
C SER A 188 7.14 -2.52 -2.93
N LEU A 189 8.47 -2.48 -2.87
CA LEU A 189 9.30 -3.68 -2.69
C LEU A 189 9.01 -4.36 -1.35
N SER A 190 8.93 -3.60 -0.27
CA SER A 190 8.66 -4.14 1.07
C SER A 190 7.30 -4.83 1.13
N VAL A 191 6.25 -4.20 0.59
CA VAL A 191 4.90 -4.78 0.55
C VAL A 191 4.86 -6.04 -0.30
N LEU A 192 5.46 -6.02 -1.49
CA LEU A 192 5.54 -7.18 -2.36
C LEU A 192 6.24 -8.33 -1.64
N VAL A 193 7.43 -8.08 -1.10
CA VAL A 193 8.23 -9.08 -0.38
C VAL A 193 7.42 -9.66 0.79
N LEU A 194 6.80 -8.82 1.63
CA LEU A 194 6.03 -9.28 2.79
C LEU A 194 4.77 -10.07 2.42
N ILE A 195 4.13 -9.76 1.29
CA ILE A 195 2.95 -10.49 0.81
C ILE A 195 3.34 -11.81 0.14
N PHE A 196 4.44 -11.84 -0.61
CA PHE A 196 4.86 -12.99 -1.42
C PHE A 196 5.74 -13.99 -0.67
N ILE A 197 6.59 -13.56 0.27
CA ILE A 197 7.42 -14.45 1.11
C ILE A 197 6.61 -15.59 1.74
N PRO A 198 5.49 -15.35 2.45
CA PRO A 198 4.76 -16.45 3.10
C PRO A 198 4.21 -17.46 2.08
N LYS A 199 3.79 -17.01 0.89
CA LYS A 199 3.37 -17.90 -0.20
C LYS A 199 4.52 -18.75 -0.73
N ILE A 200 5.70 -18.16 -0.93
CA ILE A 200 6.87 -18.86 -1.46
C ILE A 200 7.38 -19.91 -0.46
N ILE A 201 7.44 -19.57 0.83
CA ILE A 201 7.83 -20.51 1.90
C ILE A 201 6.82 -21.66 2.00
N PHE A 202 5.51 -21.38 1.93
CA PHE A 202 4.48 -22.42 1.91
C PHE A 202 4.61 -23.35 0.70
N TRP A 203 4.87 -22.81 -0.49
CA TRP A 203 5.06 -23.61 -1.69
C TRP A 203 6.32 -24.48 -1.60
N LYS A 204 7.44 -23.93 -1.11
CA LYS A 204 8.68 -24.67 -0.93
C LYS A 204 8.55 -25.76 0.14
N SER A 205 7.90 -25.49 1.27
CA SER A 205 7.66 -26.47 2.34
C SER A 205 6.61 -27.53 1.96
N GLY A 206 5.60 -27.18 1.16
CA GLY A 206 4.65 -28.12 0.57
C GLY A 206 5.31 -29.05 -0.46
N GLY A 207 6.25 -28.53 -1.26
CA GLY A 207 7.10 -29.33 -2.15
C GLY A 207 8.03 -30.26 -1.38
N LEU A 208 8.64 -29.78 -0.29
CA LEU A 208 9.50 -30.59 0.59
C LEU A 208 8.72 -31.68 1.34
N LYS A 209 7.47 -31.42 1.79
CA LYS A 209 6.62 -32.45 2.39
C LYS A 209 6.22 -33.54 1.39
N LYS A 210 5.94 -33.19 0.13
CA LYS A 210 5.71 -34.17 -0.94
C LYS A 210 6.96 -34.99 -1.26
N GLY A 211 8.13 -34.36 -1.31
CA GLY A 211 9.42 -35.05 -1.53
C GLY A 211 9.79 -36.00 -0.38
N ASN A 212 9.59 -35.57 0.87
CA ASN A 212 9.93 -36.40 2.03
C ASN A 212 8.92 -37.53 2.27
N ALA A 213 7.63 -37.34 1.95
CA ALA A 213 6.62 -38.41 2.00
C ALA A 213 6.92 -39.53 0.99
N ASN A 214 7.35 -39.17 -0.23
CA ASN A 214 7.77 -40.14 -1.24
C ASN A 214 9.05 -40.88 -0.83
N ASN A 215 9.99 -40.20 -0.15
CA ASN A 215 11.22 -40.82 0.32
C ASN A 215 11.00 -41.73 1.55
N SER A 216 10.06 -41.39 2.43
CA SER A 216 9.67 -42.23 3.57
C SER A 216 8.88 -43.48 3.18
N MET A 217 8.17 -43.48 2.04
CA MET A 217 7.55 -44.70 1.50
C MET A 217 8.57 -45.66 0.88
N ASN A 218 9.64 -45.14 0.26
CA ASN A 218 10.71 -45.97 -0.31
C ASN A 218 11.65 -46.59 0.74
N PHE A 219 11.73 -46.03 1.95
CA PHE A 219 12.55 -46.62 3.03
C PHE A 219 11.83 -47.76 3.78
N ALA A 220 10.51 -47.88 3.65
CA ALA A 220 9.73 -48.95 4.26
C ALA A 220 9.67 -50.25 3.42
N SER A 221 10.32 -50.27 2.24
CA SER A 221 10.26 -51.39 1.30
C SER A 221 11.56 -52.22 1.19
N HIS A 222 12.48 -52.11 2.15
CA HIS A 222 13.59 -53.06 2.28
C HIS A 222 13.27 -54.10 3.37
N PRO A 223 12.69 -55.26 3.04
CA PRO A 223 12.71 -56.40 3.94
C PRO A 223 14.16 -56.89 4.06
N ASN A 224 14.61 -57.08 5.29
CA ASN A 224 15.80 -57.88 5.60
C ASN A 224 15.58 -59.28 5.01
N THR A 225 16.26 -59.60 3.92
CA THR A 225 16.53 -60.99 3.54
C THR A 225 17.81 -61.42 4.24
N SER A 226 17.67 -62.54 4.93
CA SER A 226 18.69 -63.31 5.65
C SER A 226 19.94 -63.63 4.85
#